data_AF-A0AAP2DCM6-F1
#
_entry.id   AF-A0AAP2DCM6-F1
#
_cell.length_a   1.000
_cell.length_b   1.000
_cell.length_c   1.000
_cell.angle_alpha   90.00
_cell.angle_beta   90.00
_cell.angle_gamma   90.00
#
_symmetry.space_group_name_H-M   'P 1'
#
loop_
_entity.id
_entity.type
_entity.pdbx_description
1 polymer ?
#
loop_
_entity_poly.entity_id
_entity_poly.type
_entity_poly.pdbx_seq_one_letter_code
_entity_poly.pdbx_strand_id
1 'polypeptide(L)'
;MKAKLIMLISAALVCVNAFAQPPKPETGVFMSTDQGETWKPAGEGLPGDLNISAWTVARNNAAFITTFLDGVYRSFDGKSWDRIGNGLPKDIVAEAITVHGNSLFIGSHAKGIFVSHDNGKTWKEASTGLDNMNVRCFYSQENKLFAGTEKGIYASENNGASWKHLTGDMLINNFEEADGVLSAGTNRGTLRSENRGGTWGWASADSVFVPTPPPTFRITPASPPMLLAPWKGIFRPLRENRPFQNGGLPANMPFNRILVTPFGILVSQKGGGC
;
A
#
# COMPACT_ATOMS: atom_id res chain seq x y z
N MET A 1 -40.89 72.60 -3.81
CA MET A 1 -39.58 72.64 -4.49
C MET A 1 -38.56 71.88 -3.66
N LYS A 2 -37.90 70.86 -4.28
CA LYS A 2 -36.58 70.21 -3.96
C LYS A 2 -36.40 69.60 -2.54
N ALA A 3 -36.40 68.28 -2.34
CA ALA A 3 -35.43 67.21 -2.70
C ALA A 3 -34.24 67.03 -1.71
N LYS A 4 -34.16 65.83 -1.08
CA LYS A 4 -33.00 65.06 -0.56
C LYS A 4 -33.58 63.79 0.10
N LEU A 5 -33.62 62.59 -0.49
CA LEU A 5 -32.61 61.63 -0.96
C LEU A 5 -31.78 60.91 0.15
N ILE A 6 -32.29 59.72 0.52
CA ILE A 6 -31.64 58.39 0.72
C ILE A 6 -30.54 58.21 1.79
N MET A 7 -30.80 57.31 2.77
CA MET A 7 -30.11 56.00 2.90
C MET A 7 -30.78 55.10 3.95
N LEU A 8 -31.30 53.95 3.51
CA LEU A 8 -31.67 52.81 4.38
C LEU A 8 -30.38 52.11 4.82
N ILE A 9 -30.20 51.95 6.13
CA ILE A 9 -29.15 51.11 6.70
C ILE A 9 -29.65 49.65 6.63
N SER A 10 -29.02 48.88 5.74
CA SER A 10 -29.17 47.42 5.66
C SER A 10 -28.46 46.75 6.84
N ALA A 11 -29.13 45.82 7.50
CA ALA A 11 -28.58 45.03 8.60
C ALA A 11 -27.63 43.96 8.06
N ALA A 12 -26.33 44.09 8.34
CA ALA A 12 -25.36 43.02 8.17
C ALA A 12 -25.08 42.38 9.52
N LEU A 13 -25.77 41.27 9.80
CA LEU A 13 -25.44 40.36 10.89
C LEU A 13 -24.24 39.51 10.43
N VAL A 14 -23.02 39.97 10.68
CA VAL A 14 -21.82 39.15 10.48
C VAL A 14 -21.63 38.32 11.75
N CYS A 15 -22.22 37.14 11.80
CA CYS A 15 -21.77 36.09 12.71
C CYS A 15 -20.41 35.59 12.21
N VAL A 16 -19.32 36.14 12.72
CA VAL A 16 -18.01 35.50 12.65
C VAL A 16 -18.01 34.36 13.68
N ASN A 17 -18.70 33.28 13.37
CA ASN A 17 -18.31 32.00 13.93
C ASN A 17 -17.13 31.55 13.08
N ALA A 18 -15.93 31.83 13.56
CA ALA A 18 -14.75 31.09 13.15
C ALA A 18 -15.04 29.63 13.49
N PHE A 19 -15.52 28.87 12.51
CA PHE A 19 -15.40 27.43 12.54
C PHE A 19 -13.91 27.16 12.53
N ALA A 20 -13.34 26.96 13.72
CA ALA A 20 -12.07 26.27 13.83
C ALA A 20 -12.22 25.01 12.98
N GLN A 21 -11.46 24.93 11.89
CA GLN A 21 -11.38 23.71 11.09
C GLN A 21 -11.07 22.58 12.09
N PRO A 22 -11.82 21.46 12.07
CA PRO A 22 -11.44 20.33 12.89
C PRO A 22 -9.97 20.00 12.61
N PRO A 23 -9.16 19.63 13.60
CA PRO A 23 -7.75 19.32 13.39
C PRO A 23 -7.65 18.33 12.23
N LYS A 24 -6.87 18.73 11.21
CA LYS A 24 -6.54 17.90 10.05
C LYS A 24 -6.17 16.52 10.61
N PRO A 25 -6.78 15.39 10.18
CA PRO A 25 -6.32 14.08 10.66
C PRO A 25 -4.88 13.95 10.20
N GLU A 26 -3.96 14.13 11.14
CA GLU A 26 -2.61 14.64 10.82
C GLU A 26 -1.88 13.71 9.86
N THR A 27 -2.21 12.41 9.84
CA THR A 27 -1.45 11.31 9.24
C THR A 27 -2.01 10.76 7.92
N GLY A 28 -3.20 11.20 7.50
CA GLY A 28 -3.83 10.74 6.26
C GLY A 28 -4.30 9.26 6.25
N VAL A 29 -4.28 8.55 7.38
CA VAL A 29 -4.75 7.16 7.49
C VAL A 29 -6.16 7.09 8.04
N PHE A 30 -7.03 6.33 7.37
CA PHE A 30 -8.43 6.15 7.73
C PHE A 30 -8.82 4.66 7.76
N MET A 31 -9.81 4.34 8.57
CA MET A 31 -10.34 3.00 8.74
C MET A 31 -11.85 2.97 8.63
N SER A 32 -12.36 1.94 7.97
CA SER A 32 -13.78 1.56 7.97
C SER A 32 -13.98 0.20 8.64
N THR A 33 -15.00 0.11 9.50
CA THR A 33 -15.45 -1.12 10.16
C THR A 33 -16.79 -1.63 9.63
N ASP A 34 -17.39 -0.92 8.68
CA ASP A 34 -18.72 -1.12 8.11
C ASP A 34 -18.65 -1.29 6.59
N GLN A 35 -17.63 -2.01 6.12
CA GLN A 35 -17.46 -2.39 4.71
C GLN A 35 -17.32 -1.18 3.75
N GLY A 36 -16.80 -0.06 4.24
CA GLY A 36 -16.56 1.15 3.48
C GLY A 36 -17.68 2.19 3.53
N GLU A 37 -18.75 1.95 4.30
CA GLU A 37 -19.86 2.90 4.45
C GLU A 37 -19.46 4.17 5.20
N THR A 38 -18.67 4.05 6.27
CA THR A 38 -18.12 5.17 7.03
C THR A 38 -16.63 5.00 7.33
N TRP A 39 -15.93 6.12 7.50
CA TRP A 39 -14.49 6.16 7.70
C TRP A 39 -14.14 7.05 8.89
N LYS A 40 -13.20 6.60 9.70
CA LYS A 40 -12.68 7.33 10.86
C LYS A 40 -11.16 7.45 10.77
N PRO A 41 -10.56 8.55 11.28
CA PRO A 41 -9.10 8.65 11.39
C PRO A 41 -8.53 7.46 12.17
N ALA A 42 -7.41 6.92 11.70
CA ALA A 42 -6.87 5.65 12.20
C ALA A 42 -5.33 5.62 12.15
N GLY A 43 -4.70 6.76 12.40
CA GLY A 43 -3.24 6.89 12.41
C GLY A 43 -2.69 7.41 13.73
N GLU A 44 -3.28 7.01 14.86
CA GLU A 44 -2.70 7.33 16.17
C GLU A 44 -1.30 6.70 16.28
N GLY A 45 -0.30 7.48 16.69
CA GLY A 45 1.10 7.03 16.74
C GLY A 45 1.88 7.11 15.42
N LEU A 46 1.21 7.42 14.30
CA LEU A 46 1.88 7.75 13.04
C LEU A 46 2.26 9.24 12.99
N PRO A 47 3.36 9.63 12.33
CA PRO A 47 3.67 11.03 12.06
C PRO A 47 2.71 11.65 11.03
N GLY A 48 2.54 12.97 11.08
CA GLY A 48 1.60 13.68 10.21
C GLY A 48 1.92 13.59 8.70
N ASP A 49 3.19 13.70 8.31
CA ASP A 49 3.58 13.72 6.89
C ASP A 49 4.14 12.39 6.39
N LEU A 50 3.51 11.29 6.81
CA LEU A 50 4.01 9.95 6.52
C LEU A 50 3.88 9.60 5.03
N ASN A 51 5.02 9.42 4.34
CA ASN A 51 5.04 8.82 3.02
C ASN A 51 5.08 7.30 3.17
N ILE A 52 3.93 6.67 2.98
CA ILE A 52 3.80 5.23 3.17
C ILE A 52 4.18 4.48 1.89
N SER A 53 5.20 3.63 1.99
CA SER A 53 5.72 2.84 0.88
C SER A 53 4.85 1.60 0.61
N ALA A 54 4.66 0.76 1.63
CA ALA A 54 3.97 -0.53 1.52
C ALA A 54 3.27 -0.93 2.83
N TRP A 55 2.30 -1.83 2.71
CA TRP A 55 1.48 -2.34 3.82
C TRP A 55 1.34 -3.86 3.72
N THR A 56 1.20 -4.55 4.84
CA THR A 56 0.83 -5.97 4.86
C THR A 56 0.09 -6.35 6.14
N VAL A 57 -0.51 -7.54 6.17
CA VAL A 57 -1.08 -8.16 7.38
C VAL A 57 -0.31 -9.45 7.66
N ALA A 58 0.31 -9.54 8.83
CA ALA A 58 0.99 -10.75 9.28
C ALA A 58 0.00 -11.82 9.74
N ARG A 59 0.50 -13.06 9.88
CA ARG A 59 -0.32 -14.21 10.32
C ARG A 59 -0.96 -14.06 11.70
N ASN A 60 -0.36 -13.25 12.58
CA ASN A 60 -0.91 -12.92 13.88
C ASN A 60 -1.96 -11.79 13.81
N ASN A 61 -2.47 -11.47 12.61
CA ASN A 61 -3.44 -10.43 12.32
C ASN A 61 -2.94 -8.99 12.55
N ALA A 62 -1.65 -8.79 12.85
CA ALA A 62 -1.10 -7.45 12.95
C ALA A 62 -0.92 -6.84 11.55
N ALA A 63 -1.35 -5.59 11.38
CA ALA A 63 -1.03 -4.79 10.21
C ALA A 63 0.35 -4.16 10.37
N PHE A 64 1.07 -4.04 9.25
CA PHE A 64 2.37 -3.39 9.18
C PHE A 64 2.38 -2.35 8.07
N ILE A 65 3.07 -1.25 8.33
CA ILE A 65 3.31 -0.16 7.40
C ILE A 65 4.82 0.07 7.31
N THR A 66 5.35 0.19 6.10
CA THR A 66 6.70 0.71 5.85
C THR A 66 6.62 2.12 5.30
N THR A 67 7.56 2.96 5.71
CA THR A 67 7.53 4.38 5.39
C THR A 67 8.85 4.81 4.75
N PHE A 68 8.78 5.86 3.93
CA PHE A 68 9.95 6.51 3.40
C PHE A 68 10.63 7.29 4.52
N LEU A 69 11.87 6.92 4.87
CA LEU A 69 12.75 7.56 5.87
C LEU A 69 12.34 7.50 7.34
N ASP A 70 11.13 7.03 7.67
CA ASP A 70 10.63 7.07 9.05
C ASP A 70 10.45 5.67 9.69
N GLY A 71 10.75 4.61 8.94
CA GLY A 71 10.88 3.25 9.46
C GLY A 71 9.63 2.39 9.23
N VAL A 72 9.28 1.60 10.26
CA VAL A 72 8.26 0.55 10.15
C VAL A 72 7.32 0.66 11.34
N TYR A 73 6.03 0.50 11.08
CA TYR A 73 4.98 0.61 12.08
C TYR A 73 4.16 -0.67 12.12
N ARG A 74 3.64 -1.00 13.31
CA ARG A 74 2.77 -2.16 13.54
C ARG A 74 1.51 -1.74 14.27
N SER A 75 0.38 -2.31 13.89
CA SER A 75 -0.90 -2.16 14.57
C SER A 75 -1.59 -3.50 14.76
N PHE A 76 -2.33 -3.65 15.87
CA PHE A 76 -3.19 -4.81 16.15
C PHE A 76 -4.69 -4.49 16.02
N ASP A 77 -5.04 -3.22 15.88
CA ASP A 77 -6.42 -2.73 15.86
C ASP A 77 -6.75 -1.83 14.65
N GLY A 78 -5.72 -1.49 13.85
CA GLY A 78 -5.79 -0.58 12.71
C GLY A 78 -5.85 0.89 13.06
N LYS A 79 -5.94 1.25 14.34
CA LYS A 79 -6.16 2.61 14.83
C LYS A 79 -4.90 3.21 15.43
N SER A 80 -4.21 2.42 16.24
CA SER A 80 -3.00 2.78 16.95
C SER A 80 -1.79 2.04 16.38
N TRP A 81 -0.69 2.75 16.21
CA TRP A 81 0.50 2.27 15.52
C TRP A 81 1.75 2.46 16.36
N ASP A 82 2.47 1.38 16.61
CA ASP A 82 3.76 1.39 17.28
C ASP A 82 4.88 1.42 16.23
N ARG A 83 5.81 2.37 16.38
CA ARG A 83 7.06 2.32 15.62
C ARG A 83 7.91 1.14 16.10
N ILE A 84 8.30 0.27 15.19
CA ILE A 84 9.17 -0.87 15.43
C ILE A 84 10.49 -0.71 14.66
N GLY A 85 11.55 -1.37 15.13
CA GLY A 85 12.84 -1.27 14.43
C GLY A 85 14.04 -1.88 15.14
N ASN A 86 13.86 -2.71 16.16
CA ASN A 86 15.00 -3.41 16.77
C ASN A 86 15.69 -4.30 15.74
N GLY A 87 16.95 -3.99 15.44
CA GLY A 87 17.75 -4.67 14.41
C GLY A 87 17.62 -4.08 13.00
N LEU A 88 16.77 -3.07 12.78
CA LEU A 88 16.76 -2.29 11.54
C LEU A 88 17.74 -1.09 11.65
N PRO A 89 18.41 -0.71 10.55
CA PRO A 89 19.14 0.55 10.46
C PRO A 89 18.24 1.74 10.77
N LYS A 90 18.76 2.74 11.51
CA LYS A 90 17.97 3.92 11.92
C LYS A 90 17.48 4.76 10.74
N ASP A 91 18.28 4.78 9.68
CA ASP A 91 18.09 5.50 8.42
C ASP A 91 17.56 4.57 7.30
N ILE A 92 16.90 3.47 7.66
CA ILE A 92 16.31 2.58 6.67
C ILE A 92 15.21 3.31 5.87
N VAL A 93 15.29 3.19 4.56
CA VAL A 93 14.20 3.53 3.64
C VAL A 93 13.53 2.23 3.24
N ALA A 94 12.45 1.87 3.91
CA ALA A 94 11.74 0.62 3.67
C ALA A 94 10.75 0.81 2.51
N GLU A 95 11.00 0.15 1.38
CA GLU A 95 10.20 0.27 0.15
C GLU A 95 9.13 -0.81 0.05
N ALA A 96 9.44 -2.02 0.49
CA ALA A 96 8.57 -3.18 0.37
C ALA A 96 8.44 -3.93 1.69
N ILE A 97 7.28 -4.54 1.91
CA ILE A 97 7.06 -5.49 2.99
C ILE A 97 6.20 -6.65 2.50
N THR A 98 6.53 -7.86 2.93
CA THR A 98 5.73 -9.05 2.63
C THR A 98 5.78 -10.08 3.75
N VAL A 99 4.86 -11.04 3.69
CA VAL A 99 4.84 -12.22 4.54
C VAL A 99 5.20 -13.44 3.69
N HIS A 100 6.16 -14.23 4.16
CA HIS A 100 6.50 -15.51 3.54
C HIS A 100 6.73 -16.56 4.64
N GLY A 101 6.04 -17.70 4.53
CA GLY A 101 5.96 -18.65 5.63
C GLY A 101 5.43 -17.98 6.90
N ASN A 102 6.18 -18.09 8.00
CA ASN A 102 5.89 -17.44 9.28
C ASN A 102 6.71 -16.16 9.52
N SER A 103 7.35 -15.63 8.48
CA SER A 103 8.30 -14.53 8.60
C SER A 103 7.82 -13.30 7.84
N LEU A 104 8.26 -12.14 8.31
CA LEU A 104 8.11 -10.86 7.62
C LEU A 104 9.41 -10.51 6.93
N PHE A 105 9.32 -9.96 5.73
CA PHE A 105 10.47 -9.49 4.97
C PHE A 105 10.27 -8.02 4.60
N ILE A 106 11.33 -7.23 4.77
CA ILE A 106 11.41 -5.84 4.34
C ILE A 106 12.46 -5.72 3.26
N GLY A 107 12.09 -5.05 2.18
CA GLY A 107 12.98 -4.62 1.11
C GLY A 107 13.24 -3.13 1.30
N SER A 108 14.49 -2.74 1.15
CA SER A 108 14.90 -1.36 1.38
C SER A 108 15.62 -0.75 0.19
N HIS A 109 15.66 0.58 0.17
CA HIS A 109 16.60 1.31 -0.66
C HIS A 109 18.01 1.20 -0.05
N ALA A 110 18.94 0.66 -0.82
CA ALA A 110 20.38 0.58 -0.57
C ALA A 110 20.86 -0.26 0.63
N LYS A 111 19.97 -0.89 1.40
CA LYS A 111 20.33 -1.70 2.58
C LYS A 111 19.89 -3.16 2.48
N GLY A 112 19.37 -3.58 1.33
CA GLY A 112 19.02 -4.97 1.04
C GLY A 112 17.74 -5.40 1.74
N ILE A 113 17.73 -6.64 2.22
CA ILE A 113 16.57 -7.31 2.81
C ILE A 113 16.77 -7.52 4.30
N PHE A 114 15.71 -7.31 5.07
CA PHE A 114 15.64 -7.66 6.48
C PHE A 114 14.51 -8.66 6.72
N VAL A 115 14.73 -9.61 7.61
CA VAL A 115 13.75 -10.63 8.01
C VAL A 115 13.43 -10.53 9.49
N SER A 116 12.16 -10.76 9.83
CA SER A 116 11.70 -10.96 11.19
C SER A 116 10.97 -12.29 11.31
N HIS A 117 11.35 -13.08 12.32
CA HIS A 117 10.73 -14.37 12.65
C HIS A 117 9.80 -14.29 13.87
N ASP A 118 9.62 -13.10 14.45
CA ASP A 118 8.94 -12.89 15.73
C ASP A 118 7.84 -11.82 15.64
N ASN A 119 7.21 -11.69 14.47
CA ASN A 119 6.16 -10.72 14.16
C ASN A 119 6.63 -9.26 14.34
N GLY A 120 7.81 -8.96 13.82
CA GLY A 120 8.37 -7.61 13.76
C GLY A 120 8.95 -7.10 15.08
N LYS A 121 9.16 -7.95 16.08
CA LYS A 121 9.81 -7.54 17.33
C LYS A 121 11.31 -7.33 17.12
N THR A 122 11.95 -8.21 16.36
CA THR A 122 13.36 -8.10 15.96
C THR A 122 13.55 -8.39 14.49
N TRP A 123 14.55 -7.73 13.90
CA TRP A 123 14.91 -7.83 12.50
C TRP A 123 16.38 -8.20 12.35
N LYS A 124 16.70 -8.97 11.31
CA LYS A 124 18.07 -9.34 10.94
C LYS A 124 18.26 -9.16 9.44
N GLU A 125 19.47 -8.83 9.02
CA GLU A 125 19.83 -8.79 7.60
C GLU A 125 19.66 -10.19 6.97
N ALA A 126 19.11 -10.22 5.76
CA ALA A 126 18.82 -11.42 4.98
C ALA A 126 19.21 -11.22 3.51
N SER A 127 20.36 -10.58 3.27
CA SER A 127 20.78 -10.11 1.94
C SER A 127 21.77 -11.04 1.22
N THR A 128 22.06 -12.22 1.78
CA THR A 128 23.09 -13.12 1.23
C THR A 128 22.75 -13.56 -0.20
N GLY A 129 23.65 -13.26 -1.15
CA GLY A 129 23.48 -13.59 -2.58
C GLY A 129 22.87 -12.47 -3.43
N LEU A 130 22.49 -11.33 -2.83
CA LEU A 130 22.13 -10.13 -3.58
C LEU A 130 23.40 -9.34 -3.96
N ASP A 131 23.55 -9.02 -5.25
CA ASP A 131 24.56 -8.08 -5.74
C ASP A 131 24.02 -6.64 -5.92
N ASN A 132 22.73 -6.46 -5.64
CA ASN A 132 22.03 -5.18 -5.63
C ASN A 132 21.17 -5.08 -4.36
N MET A 133 21.40 -4.02 -3.59
CA MET A 133 20.76 -3.80 -2.29
C MET A 133 19.50 -2.91 -2.38
N ASN A 134 19.05 -2.54 -3.59
CA ASN A 134 17.82 -1.78 -3.83
C ASN A 134 16.68 -2.77 -4.11
N VAL A 135 15.90 -3.08 -3.07
CA VAL A 135 14.82 -4.07 -3.14
C VAL A 135 13.47 -3.34 -3.11
N ARG A 136 12.77 -3.38 -4.25
CA ARG A 136 11.60 -2.53 -4.53
C ARG A 136 10.27 -3.24 -4.31
N CYS A 137 10.22 -4.54 -4.53
CA CYS A 137 9.00 -5.33 -4.41
C CYS A 137 9.30 -6.79 -4.10
N PHE A 138 8.29 -7.50 -3.61
CA PHE A 138 8.35 -8.95 -3.39
C PHE A 138 7.17 -9.66 -4.03
N TYR A 139 7.38 -10.94 -4.33
CA TYR A 139 6.30 -11.88 -4.61
C TYR A 139 6.50 -13.15 -3.77
N SER A 140 5.48 -13.50 -2.98
CA SER A 140 5.53 -14.67 -2.10
C SER A 140 4.65 -15.76 -2.68
N GLN A 141 5.23 -16.93 -2.91
CA GLN A 141 4.55 -18.12 -3.41
C GLN A 141 5.02 -19.32 -2.60
N GLU A 142 4.11 -20.19 -2.16
CA GLU A 142 4.36 -21.41 -1.35
C GLU A 142 5.80 -21.61 -0.83
N ASN A 143 6.72 -22.09 -1.68
CA ASN A 143 8.12 -22.40 -1.31
C ASN A 143 9.18 -21.43 -1.89
N LYS A 144 8.77 -20.36 -2.57
CA LYS A 144 9.65 -19.37 -3.18
C LYS A 144 9.27 -17.95 -2.80
N LEU A 145 10.26 -17.17 -2.42
CA LEU A 145 10.14 -15.73 -2.27
C LEU A 145 10.94 -15.06 -3.37
N PHE A 146 10.29 -14.24 -4.18
CA PHE A 146 10.95 -13.42 -5.20
C PHE A 146 11.14 -12.00 -4.68
N ALA A 147 12.30 -11.42 -4.99
CA ALA A 147 12.63 -10.03 -4.74
C ALA A 147 12.91 -9.33 -6.08
N GLY A 148 12.20 -8.24 -6.34
CA GLY A 148 12.41 -7.38 -7.48
C GLY A 148 13.37 -6.26 -7.10
N THR A 149 14.48 -6.16 -7.84
CA THR A 149 15.54 -5.20 -7.57
C THR A 149 15.77 -4.29 -8.78
N GLU A 150 16.75 -3.38 -8.69
CA GLU A 150 17.19 -2.59 -9.84
C GLU A 150 18.07 -3.37 -10.84
N LYS A 151 18.49 -4.59 -10.48
CA LYS A 151 19.29 -5.47 -11.34
C LYS A 151 18.57 -6.75 -11.78
N GLY A 152 17.30 -6.90 -11.44
CA GLY A 152 16.49 -8.02 -11.90
C GLY A 152 15.76 -8.72 -10.77
N ILE A 153 15.29 -9.93 -11.08
CA ILE A 153 14.53 -10.79 -10.20
C ILE A 153 15.48 -11.72 -9.46
N TYR A 154 15.40 -11.72 -8.14
CA TYR A 154 16.05 -12.67 -7.26
C TYR A 154 15.01 -13.62 -6.68
N ALA A 155 15.41 -14.85 -6.38
CA ALA A 155 14.56 -15.81 -5.68
C ALA A 155 15.29 -16.46 -4.52
N SER A 156 14.54 -16.72 -3.44
CA SER A 156 14.96 -17.53 -2.31
C SER A 156 14.01 -18.71 -2.17
N GLU A 157 14.58 -19.91 -2.01
CA GLU A 157 13.85 -21.17 -1.76
C GLU A 157 14.09 -21.67 -0.31
N ASN A 158 14.77 -20.87 0.50
CA ASN A 158 15.17 -21.22 1.87
C ASN A 158 14.80 -20.12 2.87
N ASN A 159 13.59 -19.55 2.71
CA ASN A 159 13.04 -18.51 3.57
C ASN A 159 13.98 -17.30 3.76
N GLY A 160 14.61 -16.84 2.68
CA GLY A 160 15.47 -15.65 2.68
C GLY A 160 16.87 -15.86 3.25
N ALA A 161 17.27 -17.09 3.57
CA ALA A 161 18.64 -17.36 4.01
C ALA A 161 19.68 -17.12 2.90
N SER A 162 19.30 -17.33 1.64
CA SER A 162 20.09 -16.92 0.46
C SER A 162 19.21 -16.64 -0.75
N TRP A 163 19.74 -15.82 -1.67
CA TRP A 163 19.08 -15.40 -2.90
C TRP A 163 19.88 -15.78 -4.14
N LYS A 164 19.17 -16.18 -5.19
CA LYS A 164 19.72 -16.49 -6.51
C LYS A 164 19.19 -15.51 -7.55
N HIS A 165 20.08 -14.90 -8.31
CA HIS A 165 19.71 -14.04 -9.43
C HIS A 165 19.13 -14.87 -10.59
N LEU A 166 17.95 -14.50 -11.11
CA LEU A 166 17.21 -15.25 -12.14
C LEU A 166 17.15 -14.56 -13.51
N THR A 167 17.37 -13.26 -13.60
CA THR A 167 17.23 -12.48 -14.84
C THR A 167 18.47 -11.62 -15.10
N GLY A 168 18.45 -10.82 -16.18
CA GLY A 168 19.51 -9.83 -16.47
C GLY A 168 19.27 -8.47 -15.81
N ASP A 169 20.24 -7.56 -16.00
CA ASP A 169 20.25 -6.20 -15.43
C ASP A 169 19.09 -5.32 -15.93
N MET A 170 18.02 -5.29 -15.14
CA MET A 170 16.86 -4.45 -15.37
C MET A 170 16.12 -4.13 -14.07
N LEU A 171 15.42 -3.00 -14.06
CA LEU A 171 14.64 -2.60 -12.91
C LEU A 171 13.33 -3.38 -12.88
N ILE A 172 13.01 -3.97 -11.73
CA ILE A 172 11.74 -4.63 -11.45
C ILE A 172 10.88 -3.73 -10.55
N ASN A 173 9.73 -3.30 -11.06
CA ASN A 173 8.81 -2.42 -10.36
C ASN A 173 7.80 -3.17 -9.49
N ASN A 174 7.25 -4.26 -10.02
CA ASN A 174 6.17 -5.00 -9.38
C ASN A 174 6.10 -6.44 -9.92
N PHE A 175 5.45 -7.30 -9.16
CA PHE A 175 5.01 -8.62 -9.59
C PHE A 175 3.49 -8.70 -9.55
N GLU A 176 2.93 -9.55 -10.40
CA GLU A 176 1.50 -9.88 -10.41
C GLU A 176 1.33 -11.34 -10.86
N GLU A 177 0.44 -12.11 -10.23
CA GLU A 177 0.07 -13.44 -10.71
C GLU A 177 -1.42 -13.44 -11.09
N ALA A 178 -1.70 -13.79 -12.35
CA ALA A 178 -3.05 -13.96 -12.87
C ALA A 178 -3.09 -15.21 -13.75
N ASP A 179 -4.13 -16.03 -13.59
CA ASP A 179 -4.37 -17.25 -14.36
C ASP A 179 -3.16 -18.19 -14.42
N GLY A 180 -2.42 -18.30 -13.30
CA GLY A 180 -1.24 -19.14 -13.16
C GLY A 180 0.03 -18.59 -13.84
N VAL A 181 -0.02 -17.38 -14.40
CA VAL A 181 1.12 -16.71 -15.00
C VAL A 181 1.63 -15.62 -14.07
N LEU A 182 2.88 -15.77 -13.64
CA LEU A 182 3.57 -14.75 -12.87
C LEU A 182 4.21 -13.74 -13.83
N SER A 183 3.88 -12.47 -13.68
CA SER A 183 4.41 -11.37 -14.48
C SER A 183 5.21 -10.41 -13.62
N ALA A 184 6.27 -9.84 -14.19
CA ALA A 184 7.08 -8.80 -13.56
C ALA A 184 7.12 -7.56 -14.46
N GLY A 185 6.68 -6.43 -13.93
CA GLY A 185 6.76 -5.14 -14.62
C GLY A 185 8.18 -4.59 -14.53
N THR A 186 8.77 -4.24 -15.67
CA THR A 186 10.14 -3.73 -15.76
C THR A 186 10.21 -2.36 -16.43
N ASN A 187 11.37 -1.71 -16.40
CA ASN A 187 11.61 -0.49 -17.18
C ASN A 187 11.77 -0.73 -18.70
N ARG A 188 11.71 -1.99 -19.17
CA ARG A 188 11.87 -2.37 -20.58
C ARG A 188 10.65 -3.11 -21.16
N GLY A 189 9.60 -3.30 -20.36
CA GLY A 189 8.43 -4.10 -20.71
C GLY A 189 8.07 -5.09 -19.61
N THR A 190 7.33 -6.14 -19.95
CA THR A 190 6.84 -7.14 -18.99
C THR A 190 7.53 -8.47 -19.21
N LEU A 191 8.11 -9.02 -18.15
CA LEU A 191 8.56 -10.42 -18.11
C LEU A 191 7.40 -11.30 -17.64
N ARG A 192 7.32 -12.51 -18.17
CA ARG A 192 6.33 -13.52 -17.80
C ARG A 192 6.99 -14.85 -17.49
N SER A 193 6.38 -15.58 -16.58
CA SER A 193 6.74 -16.93 -16.19
C SER A 193 5.49 -17.78 -16.09
N GLU A 194 5.41 -18.82 -16.92
CA GLU A 194 4.30 -19.78 -16.95
C GLU A 194 4.54 -20.98 -16.03
N ASN A 195 5.72 -21.06 -15.41
CA ASN A 195 6.16 -22.15 -14.56
C ASN A 195 6.57 -21.65 -13.16
N ARG A 196 5.78 -20.71 -12.61
CA ARG A 196 5.93 -20.25 -11.22
C ARG A 196 7.33 -19.71 -10.91
N GLY A 197 7.88 -18.90 -11.82
CA GLY A 197 9.19 -18.27 -11.69
C GLY A 197 10.38 -19.20 -11.94
N GLY A 198 10.16 -20.39 -12.51
CA GLY A 198 11.25 -21.29 -12.94
C GLY A 198 12.06 -20.73 -14.11
N THR A 199 11.37 -20.19 -15.11
CA THR A 199 11.94 -19.50 -16.27
C THR A 199 11.16 -18.23 -16.58
N TRP A 200 11.86 -17.22 -17.10
CA TRP A 200 11.29 -15.92 -17.44
C TRP A 200 11.51 -15.60 -18.92
N GLY A 201 10.48 -15.11 -19.59
CA GLY A 201 10.54 -14.66 -20.98
C GLY A 201 9.85 -13.31 -21.15
N TRP A 202 10.25 -12.53 -22.16
CA TRP A 202 9.57 -11.29 -22.51
C TRP A 202 8.18 -11.57 -23.07
N ALA A 203 7.18 -10.82 -22.62
CA ALA A 203 5.89 -10.79 -23.29
C ALA A 203 6.07 -10.20 -24.72
N SER A 204 5.46 -10.80 -25.74
CA SER A 204 5.49 -10.27 -27.11
C SER A 204 4.76 -8.92 -27.18
N ALA A 205 5.12 -8.06 -28.15
CA ALA A 205 4.49 -6.75 -28.37
C ALA A 205 2.98 -6.84 -28.70
N ASP A 206 2.52 -7.98 -29.22
CA ASP A 206 1.08 -8.25 -29.43
C ASP A 206 0.38 -8.75 -28.16
N SER A 207 1.17 -9.10 -27.14
CA SER A 207 0.75 -9.40 -25.77
C SER A 207 1.19 -8.28 -24.83
N VAL A 208 1.08 -7.03 -25.27
CA VAL A 208 1.12 -5.87 -24.37
C VAL A 208 -0.04 -6.03 -23.39
N PHE A 209 0.24 -6.77 -22.33
CA PHE A 209 -0.31 -6.47 -21.03
C PHE A 209 0.21 -5.07 -20.75
N VAL A 210 -0.58 -4.08 -21.17
CA VAL A 210 -0.58 -2.79 -20.50
C VAL A 210 -0.75 -3.20 -19.05
N PRO A 211 0.22 -2.96 -18.14
CA PRO A 211 -0.11 -3.02 -16.73
C PRO A 211 -1.27 -2.05 -16.62
N THR A 212 -2.48 -2.59 -16.50
CA THR A 212 -3.60 -1.78 -16.06
C THR A 212 -3.05 -1.09 -14.82
N PRO A 213 -3.04 0.26 -14.75
CA PRO A 213 -2.69 0.92 -13.50
C PRO A 213 -3.54 0.23 -12.44
N PRO A 214 -2.93 -0.19 -11.33
CA PRO A 214 -3.26 -1.44 -10.67
C PRO A 214 -4.79 -1.56 -10.52
N PRO A 215 -5.41 -2.61 -11.06
CA PRO A 215 -6.57 -3.11 -10.41
C PRO A 215 -6.07 -3.79 -9.14
N THR A 216 -6.01 -3.09 -8.01
CA THR A 216 -5.92 -3.79 -6.71
C THR A 216 -7.27 -4.47 -6.45
N PHE A 217 -7.63 -5.46 -7.26
CA PHE A 217 -8.84 -6.25 -7.08
C PHE A 217 -8.48 -7.52 -6.29
N ARG A 218 -8.93 -7.60 -5.04
CA ARG A 218 -9.05 -8.88 -4.32
C ARG A 218 -10.50 -9.03 -3.89
N ILE A 219 -11.10 -10.15 -4.29
CA ILE A 219 -12.38 -10.63 -3.77
C ILE A 219 -12.17 -10.94 -2.28
N THR A 220 -12.91 -10.28 -1.38
CA THR A 220 -12.99 -10.69 0.02
C THR A 220 -13.93 -11.91 0.13
N PRO A 221 -13.73 -12.82 1.11
CA PRO A 221 -14.68 -13.90 1.39
C PRO A 221 -15.98 -13.39 2.07
N ALA A 222 -16.27 -12.09 1.99
CA ALA A 222 -17.54 -11.55 2.43
C ALA A 222 -18.64 -12.02 1.47
N SER A 223 -19.74 -12.49 2.03
CA SER A 223 -20.98 -12.67 1.28
C SER A 223 -21.74 -11.34 1.28
N PRO A 224 -21.86 -10.62 0.14
CA PRO A 224 -21.41 -10.95 -1.22
C PRO A 224 -20.02 -10.35 -1.59
N PRO A 225 -19.35 -10.93 -2.61
CA PRO A 225 -18.01 -10.51 -3.02
C PRO A 225 -17.98 -9.06 -3.54
N MET A 226 -16.93 -8.32 -3.17
CA MET A 226 -16.69 -6.93 -3.56
C MET A 226 -15.53 -6.80 -4.56
N LEU A 227 -15.61 -5.79 -5.44
CA LEU A 227 -14.55 -5.36 -6.37
C LEU A 227 -13.88 -4.08 -5.81
N LEU A 228 -12.60 -3.82 -6.07
CA LEU A 228 -11.80 -2.69 -5.52
C LEU A 228 -10.90 -2.00 -6.57
N ALA A 229 -11.32 -0.88 -7.17
CA ALA A 229 -10.50 -0.08 -8.10
C ALA A 229 -10.08 1.25 -7.45
N PRO A 230 -8.78 1.53 -7.35
CA PRO A 230 -8.27 2.69 -6.63
C PRO A 230 -8.53 4.05 -7.30
N TRP A 231 -8.90 4.10 -8.59
CA TRP A 231 -9.03 5.37 -9.34
C TRP A 231 -10.48 5.85 -9.59
N LYS A 232 -11.51 5.18 -9.03
CA LYS A 232 -12.92 5.55 -9.28
C LYS A 232 -13.87 5.59 -8.08
N GLY A 233 -13.36 5.62 -6.83
CA GLY A 233 -14.21 5.59 -5.63
C GLY A 233 -14.88 4.21 -5.44
N ILE A 234 -15.06 3.75 -4.20
CA ILE A 234 -15.23 2.30 -3.91
C ILE A 234 -16.68 1.78 -4.08
N PHE A 235 -16.79 0.44 -4.20
CA PHE A 235 -17.76 -0.45 -4.84
C PHE A 235 -18.88 -1.03 -3.95
N ARG A 236 -19.81 -1.77 -4.60
CA ARG A 236 -20.98 -2.48 -4.03
C ARG A 236 -20.94 -4.02 -4.19
N PRO A 237 -21.81 -4.75 -3.46
CA PRO A 237 -22.29 -6.12 -3.75
C PRO A 237 -22.69 -6.40 -5.20
N LEU A 238 -22.35 -7.60 -5.71
CA LEU A 238 -22.74 -8.12 -7.03
C LEU A 238 -24.24 -8.49 -7.20
N ARG A 239 -25.14 -8.08 -6.29
CA ARG A 239 -26.57 -8.40 -6.41
C ARG A 239 -27.41 -7.14 -6.60
N GLU A 240 -28.16 -7.15 -7.69
CA GLU A 240 -29.20 -6.21 -8.12
C GLU A 240 -28.73 -5.03 -8.99
N ASN A 241 -29.46 -4.89 -10.10
CA ASN A 241 -29.29 -4.02 -11.26
C ASN A 241 -29.44 -2.51 -10.96
N ARG A 242 -28.89 -2.02 -9.84
CA ARG A 242 -28.99 -0.61 -9.41
C ARG A 242 -27.85 0.22 -9.98
N PRO A 243 -28.10 1.47 -10.40
CA PRO A 243 -27.03 2.38 -10.82
C PRO A 243 -26.03 2.64 -9.69
N PHE A 244 -24.76 2.81 -10.07
CA PHE A 244 -23.66 3.19 -9.19
C PHE A 244 -24.04 4.47 -8.41
N GLN A 245 -23.97 4.44 -7.07
CA GLN A 245 -23.98 5.66 -6.27
C GLN A 245 -22.74 5.67 -5.38
N ASN A 246 -22.11 6.83 -5.31
CA ASN A 246 -20.95 7.15 -4.48
C ASN A 246 -21.33 7.01 -2.99
N GLY A 247 -21.04 5.85 -2.40
CA GLY A 247 -21.40 5.54 -1.02
C GLY A 247 -20.18 5.54 -0.12
N GLY A 248 -20.01 6.60 0.67
CA GLY A 248 -19.34 6.48 1.98
C GLY A 248 -17.94 7.07 2.14
N LEU A 249 -17.19 7.39 1.07
CA LEU A 249 -15.86 8.01 1.26
C LEU A 249 -15.99 9.44 1.82
N PRO A 250 -15.13 9.87 2.76
CA PRO A 250 -15.08 11.28 3.19
C PRO A 250 -14.81 12.17 1.97
N ALA A 251 -15.80 12.98 1.61
CA ALA A 251 -15.69 14.13 0.70
C ALA A 251 -14.81 13.94 -0.55
N ASN A 252 -15.08 12.95 -1.42
CA ASN A 252 -14.38 12.80 -2.71
C ASN A 252 -12.84 12.74 -2.62
N MET A 253 -12.28 12.23 -1.52
CA MET A 253 -10.82 12.21 -1.33
C MET A 253 -10.18 10.99 -2.01
N PRO A 254 -9.23 11.16 -2.94
CA PRO A 254 -8.48 10.05 -3.52
C PRO A 254 -7.53 9.45 -2.48
N PHE A 255 -7.55 8.13 -2.34
CA PHE A 255 -6.57 7.35 -1.56
C PHE A 255 -5.55 6.71 -2.50
N ASN A 256 -4.32 6.49 -2.00
CA ASN A 256 -3.23 5.90 -2.79
C ASN A 256 -2.87 4.47 -2.38
N ARG A 257 -3.42 3.98 -1.26
CA ARG A 257 -3.27 2.59 -0.76
C ARG A 257 -4.56 2.13 -0.07
N ILE A 258 -4.78 0.82 -0.10
CA ILE A 258 -5.86 0.13 0.61
C ILE A 258 -5.30 -1.18 1.20
N LEU A 259 -5.70 -1.49 2.42
CA LEU A 259 -5.37 -2.75 3.09
C LEU A 259 -6.63 -3.31 3.74
N VAL A 260 -7.00 -4.55 3.41
CA VAL A 260 -8.05 -5.27 4.12
C VAL A 260 -7.41 -6.03 5.27
N THR A 261 -7.97 -5.86 6.46
CA THR A 261 -7.47 -6.45 7.70
C THR A 261 -8.60 -7.18 8.44
N PRO A 262 -8.28 -8.04 9.43
CA PRO A 262 -9.30 -8.69 10.26
C PRO A 262 -10.16 -7.72 11.08
N PHE A 263 -9.69 -6.49 11.32
CA PHE A 263 -10.42 -5.48 12.10
C PHE A 263 -11.11 -4.42 11.23
N GLY A 264 -10.90 -4.41 9.90
CA GLY A 264 -11.56 -3.47 8.99
C GLY A 264 -10.77 -3.19 7.72
N ILE A 265 -11.18 -2.16 6.99
CA ILE A 265 -10.50 -1.68 5.78
C ILE A 265 -9.72 -0.43 6.14
N LEU A 266 -8.42 -0.43 5.86
CA LEU A 266 -7.54 0.73 6.00
C LEU A 266 -7.26 1.36 4.65
N VAL A 267 -7.19 2.69 4.61
CA VAL A 267 -6.76 3.46 3.45
C VAL A 267 -5.81 4.58 3.87
N SER A 268 -4.92 4.98 2.96
CA SER A 268 -4.12 6.19 3.14
C SER A 268 -4.36 7.22 2.05
N GLN A 269 -4.26 8.48 2.46
CA GLN A 269 -4.18 9.64 1.61
C GLN A 269 -2.72 9.97 1.35
N LYS A 270 -2.38 10.39 0.12
CA LYS A 270 -1.10 11.07 -0.12
C LYS A 270 -1.17 12.43 0.58
N GLY A 271 -0.36 12.65 1.62
CA GLY A 271 -0.13 14.00 2.13
C GLY A 271 0.28 14.89 0.95
N GLY A 272 -0.38 16.03 0.77
CA GLY A 272 -0.06 16.99 -0.28
C GLY A 272 1.33 17.59 -0.07
N GLY A 273 2.37 16.84 -0.41
CA GLY A 273 3.73 17.30 -0.59
C GLY A 273 4.10 17.07 -2.06
N CYS A 274 4.52 18.16 -2.71
CA CYS A 274 4.84 18.30 -4.13
C CYS A 274 5.55 17.10 -4.75
#